data_AF-S8E3T6-F1
#
_entry.id   AF-S8E3T6-F1
#
_cell.length_a   1.000
_cell.length_b   1.000
_cell.length_c   1.000
_cell.angle_alpha   90.00
_cell.angle_beta   90.00
_cell.angle_gamma   90.00
#
_symmetry.space_group_name_H-M   'P 1'
#
loop_
_entity.id
_entity.type
_entity.pdbx_description
1 polymer ?
#
loop_
_entity_poly.entity_id
_entity_poly.type
_entity_poly.pdbx_seq_one_letter_code
_entity_poly.pdbx_strand_id
1 'polypeptide(L)'
;TEDSLSKHAFCDLSHISPLVFLFLLKECYAYGTCKASIKFRALQQQVYTALLQNPEVGPATLVARCLCIMPIIETYSDGCSHLVLSALCRLRKNFRRNDEDRSNSEAFAAELFVGITSGSISHSEAILIQVVRVFDVKLQDIDNVLPGSSKDFVEQYVFRLIELQSCMTAVDLLVHFSMHQSGMPFLMKMIECRQFKAAEKWAMHLGKASLCVLVEEYVKQKLFNLAFDLIKRSNLRQEFPELYHQSKESSLKKLAEKGVWEVAEARAKGDRQLIEYLVYLALEAGYCEKVEELSERYCLEGFLNFKDTGTDLLQHRHLNLRELSIEDVFWVDEVDSLRDAVYYLKGCKVVGVDCEWKPNYEKGKAPSKVSIMQIASEKKVYIFDLIKLYDDAPAVLDQCLAQVLQSPGILKLGYNFQCDVRQLAESYGGMSCFNCFDMLLDIQNVFKEPKGGLSGLAEKILGTGLNKTRRNSNWEQRPLTQNQIEYAALDAAVLVHIFRH
;
A
#
# COMPACT_ATOMS: atom_id res chain seq x y z
N THR A 1 -35.46 8.08 -6.30
CA THR A 1 -36.30 7.16 -7.10
C THR A 1 -35.41 6.08 -7.68
N GLU A 2 -34.95 5.20 -6.79
CA GLU A 2 -34.13 4.03 -7.10
C GLU A 2 -35.02 2.81 -6.87
N ASP A 3 -35.77 2.40 -7.90
CA ASP A 3 -36.40 1.06 -7.99
C ASP A 3 -37.31 1.04 -9.23
N SER A 4 -36.76 0.71 -10.40
CA SER A 4 -37.57 0.17 -11.52
C SER A 4 -36.72 -0.56 -12.58
N LEU A 5 -35.63 -1.23 -12.19
CA LEU A 5 -35.22 -2.40 -12.96
C LEU A 5 -36.29 -3.47 -12.67
N SER A 6 -37.19 -3.68 -13.62
CA SER A 6 -38.37 -4.57 -13.52
C SER A 6 -38.03 -5.86 -12.76
N LYS A 7 -38.52 -5.95 -11.50
CA LYS A 7 -38.36 -7.13 -10.65
C LYS A 7 -38.92 -8.40 -11.30
N HIS A 8 -39.83 -8.27 -12.29
CA HIS A 8 -40.50 -9.39 -12.93
C HIS A 8 -39.61 -10.21 -13.90
N ALA A 9 -38.52 -9.66 -14.44
CA ALA A 9 -37.78 -10.34 -15.52
C ALA A 9 -36.95 -11.57 -15.08
N PHE A 10 -36.71 -11.76 -13.78
CA PHE A 10 -35.82 -12.79 -13.23
C PHE A 10 -36.42 -13.62 -12.09
N CYS A 11 -37.74 -13.60 -11.92
CA CYS A 11 -38.40 -14.24 -10.77
C CYS A 11 -38.70 -15.74 -10.94
N ASP A 12 -38.64 -16.26 -12.17
CA ASP A 12 -38.87 -17.68 -12.45
C ASP A 12 -38.09 -18.08 -13.71
N LEU A 13 -37.05 -18.91 -13.54
CA LEU A 13 -36.25 -19.46 -14.64
C LEU A 13 -36.64 -20.90 -15.01
N SER A 14 -37.65 -21.49 -14.37
CA SER A 14 -37.98 -22.92 -14.55
C SER A 14 -38.33 -23.26 -16.00
N HIS A 15 -38.87 -22.32 -16.77
CA HIS A 15 -39.25 -22.52 -18.18
C HIS A 15 -38.57 -21.56 -19.17
N ILE A 16 -37.52 -20.84 -18.74
CA ILE A 16 -36.83 -19.85 -19.59
C ILE A 16 -35.64 -20.51 -20.30
N SER A 17 -35.65 -20.44 -21.63
CA SER A 17 -34.51 -20.93 -22.42
C SER A 17 -33.27 -20.05 -22.23
N PRO A 18 -32.03 -20.59 -22.37
CA PRO A 18 -30.80 -19.81 -22.24
C PRO A 18 -30.78 -18.55 -23.12
N LEU A 19 -31.34 -18.63 -24.34
CA LEU A 19 -31.44 -17.50 -25.27
C LEU A 19 -32.33 -16.37 -24.70
N VAL A 20 -33.50 -16.72 -24.17
CA VAL A 20 -34.43 -15.74 -23.58
C VAL A 20 -33.83 -15.14 -22.31
N PHE A 21 -33.16 -15.94 -21.49
CA PHE A 21 -32.45 -15.46 -20.31
C PHE A 21 -31.38 -14.41 -20.67
N LEU A 22 -30.58 -14.68 -21.70
CA LEU A 22 -29.56 -13.74 -22.19
C LEU A 22 -30.16 -12.47 -22.77
N PHE A 23 -31.26 -12.58 -23.52
CA PHE A 23 -31.98 -11.42 -24.05
C PHE A 23 -32.45 -10.50 -22.92
N LEU A 24 -33.10 -11.05 -21.89
CA LEU A 24 -33.57 -10.28 -20.73
C LEU A 24 -32.42 -9.62 -19.95
N LEU A 25 -31.29 -10.34 -19.79
CA LEU A 25 -30.09 -9.81 -19.15
C LEU A 25 -29.46 -8.66 -19.92
N LYS A 26 -29.42 -8.78 -21.25
CA LYS A 26 -28.93 -7.73 -22.14
C LYS A 26 -29.79 -6.47 -22.06
N GLU A 27 -31.11 -6.61 -22.09
CA GLU A 27 -32.03 -5.48 -21.94
C GLU A 27 -31.79 -4.76 -20.60
N CYS A 28 -31.64 -5.51 -19.51
CA CYS A 28 -31.34 -4.93 -18.20
C CYS A 28 -29.96 -4.25 -18.16
N TYR A 29 -28.98 -4.75 -18.91
CA TYR A 29 -27.66 -4.12 -19.07
C TYR A 29 -27.72 -2.84 -19.92
N ALA A 30 -28.61 -2.73 -20.90
CA ALA A 30 -28.74 -1.54 -21.75
C ALA A 30 -29.43 -0.37 -21.02
N TYR A 31 -30.56 -0.61 -20.33
CA TYR A 31 -31.47 0.45 -19.86
C TYR A 31 -31.20 1.00 -18.45
N GLY A 32 -29.96 1.36 -18.12
CA GLY A 32 -29.65 1.87 -16.77
C GLY A 32 -28.63 3.02 -16.74
N THR A 33 -28.90 4.02 -15.91
CA THR A 33 -28.15 5.29 -15.80
C THR A 33 -27.04 5.28 -14.74
N CYS A 34 -26.92 4.21 -13.96
CA CYS A 34 -25.91 4.07 -12.91
C CYS A 34 -24.50 3.86 -13.49
N LYS A 35 -23.46 4.21 -12.71
CA LYS A 35 -22.06 3.86 -13.01
C LYS A 35 -21.91 2.34 -13.22
N ALA A 36 -21.05 1.94 -14.17
CA ALA A 36 -20.89 0.56 -14.61
C ALA A 36 -20.66 -0.46 -13.47
N SER A 37 -19.87 -0.09 -12.44
CA SER A 37 -19.58 -0.97 -11.30
C SER A 37 -20.80 -1.24 -10.40
N ILE A 38 -21.66 -0.24 -10.21
CA ILE A 38 -22.91 -0.38 -9.44
C ILE A 38 -23.90 -1.24 -10.23
N LYS A 39 -24.01 -0.97 -11.54
CA LYS A 39 -24.85 -1.74 -12.46
C LYS A 39 -24.45 -3.22 -12.49
N PHE A 40 -23.15 -3.50 -12.58
CA PHE A 40 -22.61 -4.87 -12.54
C PHE A 40 -23.01 -5.60 -11.25
N ARG A 41 -22.85 -4.97 -10.08
CA ARG A 41 -23.21 -5.60 -8.79
C ARG A 41 -24.70 -5.88 -8.68
N ALA A 42 -25.55 -4.96 -9.13
CA ALA A 42 -27.00 -5.14 -9.12
C ALA A 42 -27.43 -6.30 -10.02
N LEU A 43 -26.94 -6.34 -11.27
CA LEU A 43 -27.25 -7.42 -12.20
C LEU A 43 -26.67 -8.76 -11.74
N GLN A 44 -25.46 -8.77 -11.14
CA GLN A 44 -24.85 -9.98 -10.61
C GLN A 44 -25.71 -10.57 -9.48
N GLN A 45 -26.29 -9.72 -8.62
CA GLN A 45 -27.22 -10.15 -7.58
C GLN A 45 -28.51 -10.71 -8.16
N GLN A 46 -29.04 -10.11 -9.23
CA GLN A 46 -30.23 -10.62 -9.91
C GLN A 46 -29.97 -11.99 -10.55
N VAL A 47 -28.89 -12.14 -11.31
CA VAL A 47 -28.47 -13.43 -11.90
C VAL A 47 -28.25 -14.46 -10.80
N TYR A 48 -27.56 -14.11 -9.70
CA TYR A 48 -27.35 -15.01 -8.57
C TYR A 48 -28.68 -15.50 -7.95
N THR A 49 -29.64 -14.59 -7.78
CA THR A 49 -30.95 -14.91 -7.22
C THR A 49 -31.75 -15.81 -8.17
N ALA A 50 -31.68 -15.54 -9.47
CA ALA A 50 -32.33 -16.35 -10.49
C ALA A 50 -31.74 -17.77 -10.57
N LEU A 51 -30.41 -17.91 -10.46
CA LEU A 51 -29.75 -19.22 -10.40
C LEU A 51 -30.09 -20.01 -9.11
N LEU A 52 -30.36 -19.33 -7.99
CA LEU A 52 -30.79 -19.96 -6.74
C LEU A 52 -32.18 -20.60 -6.84
N GLN A 53 -33.03 -20.11 -7.75
CA GLN A 53 -34.37 -20.67 -7.99
C GLN A 53 -34.34 -22.01 -8.72
N ASN A 54 -33.15 -22.56 -8.96
CA ASN A 54 -32.88 -23.91 -9.46
C ASN A 54 -33.57 -24.19 -10.81
N PRO A 55 -33.04 -23.64 -11.93
CA PRO A 55 -33.61 -23.87 -13.25
C PRO A 55 -33.66 -25.37 -13.57
N GLU A 56 -34.63 -25.83 -14.37
CA GLU A 56 -34.85 -27.27 -14.66
C GLU A 56 -33.58 -27.99 -15.15
N VAL A 57 -32.78 -27.32 -15.98
CA VAL A 57 -31.53 -27.85 -16.53
C VAL A 57 -30.34 -27.81 -15.56
N GLY A 58 -30.52 -27.18 -14.40
CA GLY A 58 -29.47 -26.91 -13.42
C GLY A 58 -28.73 -25.59 -13.66
N PRO A 59 -28.32 -24.88 -12.60
CA PRO A 59 -27.74 -23.53 -12.69
C PRO A 59 -26.39 -23.51 -13.42
N ALA A 60 -25.55 -24.53 -13.28
CA ALA A 60 -24.26 -24.56 -13.97
C ALA A 60 -24.44 -24.82 -15.47
N THR A 61 -25.31 -25.76 -15.83
CA THR A 61 -25.64 -26.11 -17.21
C THR A 61 -26.29 -24.94 -17.95
N LEU A 62 -27.19 -24.20 -17.29
CA LEU A 62 -27.78 -22.98 -17.84
C LEU A 62 -26.69 -21.97 -18.21
N VAL A 63 -25.74 -21.72 -17.30
CA VAL A 63 -24.64 -20.76 -17.53
C VAL A 63 -23.70 -21.25 -18.64
N ALA A 64 -23.35 -22.54 -18.68
CA ALA A 64 -22.53 -23.10 -19.75
C ALA A 64 -23.19 -22.92 -21.13
N ARG A 65 -24.48 -23.24 -21.25
CA ARG A 65 -25.27 -23.03 -22.47
C ARG A 65 -25.36 -21.56 -22.86
N CYS A 66 -25.54 -20.67 -21.88
CA CYS A 66 -25.52 -19.23 -22.12
C CYS A 66 -24.19 -18.78 -22.74
N LEU A 67 -23.07 -19.28 -22.24
CA LEU A 67 -21.75 -18.93 -22.77
C LEU A 67 -21.55 -19.43 -24.21
N CYS A 68 -22.10 -20.59 -24.59
CA CYS A 68 -22.07 -21.04 -25.99
C CYS A 68 -22.84 -20.12 -26.94
N ILE A 69 -23.97 -19.56 -26.49
CA ILE A 69 -24.87 -18.74 -27.32
C ILE A 69 -24.43 -17.27 -27.34
N MET A 70 -23.79 -16.77 -26.27
CA MET A 70 -23.47 -15.35 -26.08
C MET A 70 -22.78 -14.66 -27.28
N PRO A 71 -21.78 -15.28 -27.95
CA PRO A 71 -21.09 -14.65 -29.07
C PRO A 71 -21.99 -14.39 -30.28
N ILE A 72 -23.08 -15.14 -30.42
CA ILE A 72 -24.03 -15.03 -31.54
C ILE A 72 -24.90 -13.77 -31.39
N ILE A 73 -25.03 -13.22 -30.17
CA ILE A 73 -25.94 -12.10 -29.84
C ILE A 73 -25.24 -10.71 -29.97
N GLU A 74 -23.98 -10.71 -30.48
CA GLU A 74 -23.14 -9.61 -31.04
C GLU A 74 -23.17 -8.22 -30.38
N THR A 75 -23.41 -8.09 -29.08
CA THR A 75 -23.12 -6.83 -28.35
C THR A 75 -22.83 -7.08 -26.88
N TYR A 76 -21.67 -6.62 -26.39
CA TYR A 76 -21.20 -6.74 -24.98
C TYR A 76 -21.02 -8.18 -24.47
N SER A 77 -20.68 -9.13 -25.35
CA SER A 77 -20.55 -10.56 -25.03
C SER A 77 -19.61 -10.85 -23.86
N ASP A 78 -18.39 -10.29 -23.84
CA ASP A 78 -17.41 -10.54 -22.76
C ASP A 78 -17.89 -10.04 -21.39
N GLY A 79 -18.51 -8.86 -21.32
CA GLY A 79 -19.02 -8.30 -20.07
C GLY A 79 -20.17 -9.12 -19.49
N CYS A 80 -21.07 -9.60 -20.36
CA CYS A 80 -22.17 -10.48 -19.97
C CYS A 80 -21.67 -11.88 -19.60
N SER A 81 -20.71 -12.45 -20.34
CA SER A 81 -20.04 -13.71 -20.02
C SER A 81 -19.38 -13.65 -18.64
N HIS A 82 -18.65 -12.58 -18.35
CA HIS A 82 -18.03 -12.36 -17.04
C HIS A 82 -19.09 -12.24 -15.93
N LEU A 83 -20.21 -11.56 -16.19
CA LEU A 83 -21.29 -11.38 -15.23
C LEU A 83 -21.92 -12.73 -14.81
N VAL A 84 -22.28 -13.58 -15.79
CA VAL A 84 -22.92 -14.88 -15.52
C VAL A 84 -21.95 -15.86 -14.85
N LEU A 85 -20.67 -15.88 -15.27
CA LEU A 85 -19.62 -16.68 -14.61
C LEU A 85 -19.38 -16.23 -13.17
N SER A 86 -19.37 -14.91 -12.93
CA SER A 86 -19.17 -14.35 -11.61
C SER A 86 -20.33 -14.66 -10.65
N ALA A 87 -21.57 -14.63 -11.15
CA ALA A 87 -22.75 -15.03 -10.37
C ALA A 87 -22.72 -16.54 -10.02
N LEU A 88 -22.33 -17.40 -10.97
CA LEU A 88 -22.17 -18.84 -10.73
C LEU A 88 -21.07 -19.12 -9.69
N CYS A 89 -19.92 -18.43 -9.77
CA CYS A 89 -18.85 -18.51 -8.77
C CYS A 89 -19.36 -18.22 -7.35
N ARG A 90 -20.25 -17.22 -7.20
CA ARG A 90 -20.85 -16.86 -5.91
C ARG A 90 -21.79 -17.96 -5.42
N LEU A 91 -22.56 -18.57 -6.32
CA LEU A 91 -23.45 -19.70 -6.00
C LEU A 91 -22.69 -20.92 -5.51
N ARG A 92 -21.60 -21.30 -6.19
CA ARG A 92 -20.76 -22.47 -5.83
C ARG A 92 -20.20 -22.41 -4.42
N LYS A 93 -19.95 -21.22 -3.88
CA LYS A 93 -19.48 -21.06 -2.49
C LYS A 93 -20.53 -21.48 -1.46
N ASN A 94 -21.81 -21.44 -1.83
CA ASN A 94 -22.94 -21.58 -0.91
C ASN A 94 -23.82 -22.81 -1.19
N PHE A 95 -23.62 -23.53 -2.30
CA PHE A 95 -24.49 -24.62 -2.73
C PHE A 95 -23.70 -25.78 -3.38
N ARG A 96 -24.06 -27.03 -3.06
CA ARG A 96 -23.48 -28.23 -3.71
C ARG A 96 -24.20 -28.53 -5.03
N ARG A 97 -23.43 -28.87 -6.07
CA ARG A 97 -23.98 -29.25 -7.39
C ARG A 97 -24.76 -30.56 -7.29
N ASN A 98 -25.87 -30.66 -8.03
CA ASN A 98 -26.42 -31.96 -8.40
C ASN A 98 -25.44 -32.64 -9.38
N ASP A 99 -25.26 -33.96 -9.28
CA ASP A 99 -24.29 -34.69 -10.12
C ASP A 99 -24.64 -34.59 -11.61
N GLU A 100 -25.93 -34.52 -11.95
CA GLU A 100 -26.40 -34.34 -13.33
C GLU A 100 -26.10 -32.93 -13.89
N ASP A 101 -26.35 -31.88 -13.12
CA ASP A 101 -26.00 -30.49 -13.50
C ASP A 101 -24.48 -30.35 -13.67
N ARG A 102 -23.71 -31.05 -12.83
CA ARG A 102 -22.26 -31.07 -12.94
C ARG A 102 -21.81 -31.67 -14.27
N SER A 103 -22.18 -32.92 -14.57
CA SER A 103 -21.73 -33.61 -15.78
C SER A 103 -22.17 -32.90 -17.06
N ASN A 104 -23.42 -32.40 -17.10
CA ASN A 104 -23.91 -31.64 -18.25
C ASN A 104 -23.14 -30.32 -18.42
N SER A 105 -22.91 -29.58 -17.34
CA SER A 105 -22.14 -28.32 -17.41
C SER A 105 -20.68 -28.53 -17.81
N GLU A 106 -20.05 -29.62 -17.39
CA GLU A 106 -18.68 -30.00 -17.76
C GLU A 106 -18.60 -30.32 -19.27
N ALA A 107 -19.56 -31.06 -19.82
CA ALA A 107 -19.64 -31.37 -21.26
C ALA A 107 -19.81 -30.10 -22.12
N PHE A 108 -20.77 -29.23 -21.80
CA PHE A 108 -20.95 -27.97 -22.53
C PHE A 108 -19.75 -27.03 -22.39
N ALA A 109 -19.09 -27.01 -21.23
CA ALA A 109 -17.88 -26.22 -21.03
C ALA A 109 -16.68 -26.76 -21.84
N ALA A 110 -16.57 -28.09 -22.01
CA ALA A 110 -15.57 -28.71 -22.88
C ALA A 110 -15.83 -28.41 -24.36
N GLU A 111 -17.09 -28.48 -24.83
CA GLU A 111 -17.47 -28.05 -26.18
C GLU A 111 -17.13 -26.58 -26.43
N LEU A 112 -17.45 -25.72 -25.46
CA LEU A 112 -17.10 -24.30 -25.51
C LEU A 112 -15.59 -24.08 -25.57
N PHE A 113 -14.82 -24.81 -24.76
CA PHE A 113 -13.36 -24.75 -24.78
C PHE A 113 -12.81 -25.13 -26.15
N VAL A 114 -13.26 -26.25 -26.73
CA VAL A 114 -12.87 -26.69 -28.08
C VAL A 114 -13.25 -25.64 -29.12
N GLY A 115 -14.47 -25.10 -29.05
CA GLY A 115 -14.94 -24.11 -30.02
C GLY A 115 -14.16 -22.79 -29.97
N ILE A 116 -13.81 -22.30 -28.77
CA ILE A 116 -12.99 -21.09 -28.62
C ILE A 116 -11.57 -21.33 -29.15
N THR A 117 -10.96 -22.45 -28.78
CA THR A 117 -9.57 -22.77 -29.15
C THR A 117 -9.40 -23.11 -30.64
N SER A 118 -10.43 -23.68 -31.27
CA SER A 118 -10.49 -23.87 -32.72
C SER A 118 -10.88 -22.61 -33.50
N GLY A 119 -11.34 -21.56 -32.82
CA GLY A 119 -11.77 -20.30 -33.43
C GLY A 119 -13.19 -20.32 -34.02
N SER A 120 -14.00 -21.33 -33.72
CA SER A 120 -15.41 -21.40 -34.15
C SER A 120 -16.34 -20.57 -33.26
N ILE A 121 -15.94 -20.30 -32.01
CA ILE A 121 -16.67 -19.47 -31.06
C ILE A 121 -15.80 -18.27 -30.66
N SER A 122 -16.32 -17.05 -30.82
CA SER A 122 -15.59 -15.82 -30.48
C SER A 122 -15.80 -15.42 -29.01
N HIS A 123 -14.86 -15.81 -28.14
CA HIS A 123 -14.74 -15.30 -26.77
C HIS A 123 -13.30 -14.83 -26.50
N SER A 124 -13.15 -13.90 -25.57
CA SER A 124 -11.82 -13.51 -25.08
C SER A 124 -11.14 -14.64 -24.29
N GLU A 125 -9.80 -14.64 -24.30
CA GLU A 125 -8.98 -15.58 -23.54
C GLU A 125 -9.29 -15.54 -22.03
N ALA A 126 -9.65 -14.37 -21.51
CA ALA A 126 -10.03 -14.22 -20.10
C ALA A 126 -11.28 -15.05 -19.75
N ILE A 127 -12.27 -15.08 -20.65
CA ILE A 127 -13.47 -15.90 -20.49
C ILE A 127 -13.12 -17.38 -20.62
N LEU A 128 -12.26 -17.77 -21.57
CA LEU A 128 -11.80 -19.15 -21.70
C LEU A 128 -11.19 -19.69 -20.40
N ILE A 129 -10.27 -18.94 -19.78
CA ILE A 129 -9.66 -19.33 -18.49
C ILE A 129 -10.70 -19.41 -17.38
N GLN A 130 -11.66 -18.47 -17.35
CA GLN A 130 -12.74 -18.53 -16.37
C GLN A 130 -13.64 -19.75 -16.59
N VAL A 131 -14.00 -20.11 -17.81
CA VAL A 131 -14.78 -21.31 -18.12
C VAL A 131 -14.08 -22.55 -17.57
N VAL A 132 -12.81 -22.75 -17.95
CA VAL A 132 -12.03 -23.91 -17.53
C VAL A 132 -11.98 -24.03 -15.99
N ARG A 133 -11.75 -22.92 -15.28
CA ARG A 133 -11.70 -22.89 -13.81
C ARG A 133 -13.06 -23.03 -13.13
N VAL A 134 -14.09 -22.36 -13.65
CA VAL A 134 -15.43 -22.30 -13.03
C VAL A 134 -16.21 -23.58 -13.27
N PHE A 135 -15.96 -24.29 -14.38
CA PHE A 135 -16.57 -25.58 -14.63
C PHE A 135 -15.71 -26.75 -14.14
N ASP A 136 -14.41 -26.54 -13.88
CA ASP A 136 -13.43 -27.58 -13.53
C ASP A 136 -13.22 -28.56 -14.70
N VAL A 137 -13.09 -28.01 -15.92
CA VAL A 137 -12.94 -28.80 -17.15
C VAL A 137 -11.63 -29.58 -17.12
N LYS A 138 -11.70 -30.89 -17.31
CA LYS A 138 -10.55 -31.80 -17.35
C LYS A 138 -10.24 -32.24 -18.77
N LEU A 139 -9.06 -32.82 -18.97
CA LEU A 139 -8.70 -33.42 -20.26
C LEU A 139 -9.68 -34.51 -20.70
N GLN A 140 -10.22 -35.29 -19.75
CA GLN A 140 -11.24 -36.32 -20.02
C GLN A 140 -12.53 -35.74 -20.61
N ASP A 141 -12.92 -34.54 -20.17
CA ASP A 141 -14.12 -33.87 -20.70
C ASP A 141 -13.88 -33.39 -22.14
N ILE A 142 -12.65 -32.97 -22.45
CA ILE A 142 -12.23 -32.61 -23.81
C ILE A 142 -12.14 -33.85 -24.70
N ASP A 143 -11.63 -34.97 -24.20
CA ASP A 143 -11.57 -36.24 -24.95
C ASP A 143 -12.96 -36.74 -25.36
N ASN A 144 -14.00 -36.45 -24.56
CA ASN A 144 -15.38 -36.79 -24.93
C ASN A 144 -15.87 -36.01 -26.17
N VAL A 145 -15.32 -34.82 -26.42
CA VAL A 145 -15.64 -33.96 -27.58
C VAL A 145 -14.69 -34.26 -28.76
N LEU A 146 -13.40 -34.49 -28.47
CA LEU A 146 -12.34 -34.78 -29.43
C LEU A 146 -11.58 -36.06 -29.03
N PRO A 147 -12.08 -37.25 -29.39
CA PRO A 147 -11.50 -38.51 -28.95
C PRO A 147 -10.04 -38.67 -29.36
N GLY A 148 -9.16 -38.91 -28.38
CA GLY A 148 -7.77 -39.33 -28.60
C GLY A 148 -6.78 -38.21 -28.93
N SER A 149 -7.16 -36.93 -28.82
CA SER A 149 -6.27 -35.82 -29.12
C SER A 149 -6.32 -34.64 -28.14
N SER A 150 -7.02 -34.74 -27.00
CA SER A 150 -7.20 -33.61 -26.06
C SER A 150 -5.88 -32.97 -25.61
N LYS A 151 -4.89 -33.78 -25.23
CA LYS A 151 -3.58 -33.29 -24.77
C LYS A 151 -2.85 -32.54 -25.88
N ASP A 152 -2.69 -33.17 -27.05
CA ASP A 152 -2.01 -32.57 -28.20
C ASP A 152 -2.72 -31.30 -28.68
N PHE A 153 -4.05 -31.28 -28.63
CA PHE A 153 -4.87 -30.14 -28.98
C PHE A 153 -4.66 -28.95 -28.04
N VAL A 154 -4.66 -29.19 -26.72
CA VAL A 154 -4.33 -28.15 -25.73
C VAL A 154 -2.89 -27.67 -25.90
N GLU A 155 -1.93 -28.56 -26.18
CA GLU A 155 -0.54 -28.19 -26.44
C GLU A 155 -0.38 -27.29 -27.65
N GLN A 156 -1.03 -27.61 -28.76
CA GLN A 156 -1.01 -26.78 -29.97
C GLN A 156 -1.59 -25.38 -29.72
N TYR A 157 -2.68 -25.30 -28.96
CA TYR A 157 -3.26 -24.00 -28.60
C TYR A 157 -2.35 -23.20 -27.67
N VAL A 158 -1.74 -23.84 -26.66
CA VAL A 158 -0.75 -23.21 -25.79
C VAL A 158 0.43 -22.69 -26.61
N PHE A 159 0.93 -23.45 -27.59
CA PHE A 159 2.03 -23.00 -28.45
C PHE A 159 1.65 -21.74 -29.23
N ARG A 160 0.43 -21.70 -29.79
CA ARG A 160 -0.12 -20.51 -30.47
C ARG A 160 -0.21 -19.30 -29.52
N LEU A 161 -0.66 -19.48 -28.28
CA LEU A 161 -0.72 -18.40 -27.29
C LEU A 161 0.67 -17.82 -26.99
N ILE A 162 1.70 -18.66 -26.97
CA ILE A 162 3.08 -18.23 -26.75
C ILE A 162 3.58 -17.39 -27.93
N GLU A 163 3.30 -17.81 -29.16
CA GLU A 163 3.62 -17.02 -30.38
C GLU A 163 2.92 -15.66 -30.38
N LEU A 164 1.69 -15.60 -29.87
CA LEU A 164 0.91 -14.37 -29.70
C LEU A 164 1.30 -13.54 -28.46
N GLN A 165 2.34 -13.94 -27.72
CA GLN A 165 2.79 -13.33 -26.45
C GLN A 165 1.77 -13.34 -25.31
N SER A 166 0.73 -14.19 -25.38
CA SER A 166 -0.24 -14.39 -24.30
C SER A 166 0.22 -15.45 -23.30
N CYS A 167 1.40 -15.23 -22.70
CA CYS A 167 2.05 -16.20 -21.82
C CYS A 167 1.27 -16.48 -20.53
N MET A 168 0.51 -15.50 -20.00
CA MET A 168 -0.31 -15.72 -18.80
C MET A 168 -1.43 -16.73 -19.05
N THR A 169 -2.14 -16.61 -20.18
CA THR A 169 -3.20 -17.55 -20.58
C THR A 169 -2.60 -18.94 -20.82
N ALA A 170 -1.45 -19.01 -21.50
CA ALA A 170 -0.73 -20.25 -21.73
C ALA A 170 -0.36 -20.97 -20.41
N VAL A 171 0.24 -20.24 -19.46
CA VAL A 171 0.59 -20.78 -18.14
C VAL A 171 -0.66 -21.18 -17.36
N ASP A 172 -1.75 -20.41 -17.44
CA ASP A 172 -3.01 -20.72 -16.76
C ASP A 172 -3.61 -22.05 -17.22
N LEU A 173 -3.56 -22.36 -18.53
CA LEU A 173 -4.00 -23.63 -19.08
C LEU A 173 -3.08 -24.78 -18.70
N LEU A 174 -1.76 -24.61 -18.84
CA LEU A 174 -0.78 -25.65 -18.48
C LEU A 174 -0.89 -26.04 -17.00
N VAL A 175 -1.03 -25.06 -16.12
CA VAL A 175 -1.21 -25.28 -14.67
C VAL A 175 -2.53 -26.00 -14.40
N HIS A 176 -3.62 -25.58 -15.04
CA HIS A 176 -4.94 -26.20 -14.83
C HIS A 176 -4.96 -27.67 -15.25
N PHE A 177 -4.42 -27.98 -16.44
CA PHE A 177 -4.35 -29.35 -16.95
C PHE A 177 -3.14 -30.15 -16.42
N SER A 178 -2.34 -29.57 -15.51
CA SER A 178 -1.17 -30.22 -14.89
C SER A 178 -0.17 -30.75 -15.92
N MET A 179 0.06 -29.97 -16.98
CA MET A 179 0.97 -30.31 -18.07
C MET A 179 2.36 -29.74 -17.79
N HIS A 180 3.44 -30.49 -18.06
CA HIS A 180 4.81 -30.10 -17.69
C HIS A 180 5.79 -30.04 -18.88
N GLN A 181 5.31 -30.35 -20.09
CA GLN A 181 6.13 -30.75 -21.24
C GLN A 181 7.07 -29.66 -21.78
N SER A 182 6.79 -28.39 -21.48
CA SER A 182 7.59 -27.24 -21.93
C SER A 182 8.62 -26.74 -20.90
N GLY A 183 8.50 -27.19 -19.63
CA GLY A 183 9.49 -27.07 -18.55
C GLY A 183 10.28 -25.76 -18.50
N MET A 184 11.61 -25.91 -18.43
CA MET A 184 12.57 -24.81 -18.34
C MET A 184 12.75 -23.98 -19.62
N PRO A 185 12.78 -24.56 -20.84
CA PRO A 185 12.86 -23.77 -22.07
C PRO A 185 11.76 -22.73 -22.19
N PHE A 186 10.53 -23.09 -21.78
CA PHE A 186 9.42 -22.15 -21.80
C PHE A 186 9.54 -21.05 -20.74
N LEU A 187 10.03 -21.41 -19.54
CA LEU A 187 10.34 -20.42 -18.50
C LEU A 187 11.34 -19.38 -19.01
N MET A 188 12.43 -19.82 -19.63
CA MET A 188 13.44 -18.92 -20.20
C MET A 188 12.85 -18.02 -21.29
N LYS A 189 11.99 -18.57 -22.16
CA LYS A 189 11.33 -17.79 -23.19
C LYS A 189 10.46 -16.67 -22.62
N MET A 190 9.75 -16.93 -21.52
CA MET A 190 8.96 -15.90 -20.83
C MET A 190 9.83 -14.80 -20.23
N ILE A 191 11.02 -15.12 -19.73
CA ILE A 191 11.96 -14.13 -19.21
C ILE A 191 12.49 -13.25 -20.35
N GLU A 192 12.90 -13.84 -21.48
CA GLU A 192 13.32 -13.11 -22.69
C GLU A 192 12.25 -12.12 -23.17
N CYS A 193 10.99 -12.57 -23.21
CA CYS A 193 9.85 -11.75 -23.59
C CYS A 193 9.39 -10.77 -22.50
N ARG A 194 10.12 -10.65 -21.38
CA ARG A 194 9.81 -9.80 -20.21
C ARG A 194 8.43 -10.06 -19.59
N GLN A 195 7.90 -11.28 -19.74
CA GLN A 195 6.62 -11.72 -19.17
C GLN A 195 6.82 -12.27 -17.74
N PHE A 196 7.32 -11.42 -16.84
CA PHE A 196 7.79 -11.84 -15.51
C PHE A 196 6.71 -12.50 -14.64
N LYS A 197 5.47 -11.99 -14.66
CA LYS A 197 4.37 -12.56 -13.87
C LYS A 197 4.01 -13.98 -14.32
N ALA A 198 4.05 -14.24 -15.64
CA ALA A 198 3.81 -15.56 -16.19
C ALA A 198 4.95 -16.52 -15.82
N ALA A 199 6.19 -16.04 -15.94
CA ALA A 199 7.40 -16.77 -15.54
C ALA A 199 7.37 -17.17 -14.05
N GLU A 200 7.06 -16.24 -13.14
CA GLU A 200 6.93 -16.53 -11.71
C GLU A 200 5.87 -17.61 -11.43
N LYS A 201 4.68 -17.48 -12.05
CA LYS A 201 3.60 -18.46 -11.89
C LYS A 201 3.98 -19.84 -12.41
N TRP A 202 4.66 -19.90 -13.56
CA TRP A 202 5.12 -21.14 -14.15
C TRP A 202 6.21 -21.80 -13.32
N ALA A 203 7.20 -21.03 -12.85
CA ALA A 203 8.25 -21.53 -11.98
C ALA A 203 7.69 -22.09 -10.66
N MET A 204 6.66 -21.44 -10.09
CA MET A 204 5.96 -21.98 -8.91
C MET A 204 5.31 -23.34 -9.18
N HIS A 205 4.75 -23.55 -10.37
CA HIS A 205 4.16 -24.83 -10.75
C HIS A 205 5.20 -25.92 -10.98
N LEU A 206 6.34 -25.59 -11.62
CA LEU A 206 7.45 -26.52 -11.83
C LEU A 206 8.18 -26.87 -10.53
N GLY A 207 8.11 -26.01 -9.53
CA GLY A 207 8.60 -26.24 -8.18
C GLY A 207 9.89 -25.49 -7.83
N LYS A 208 10.50 -25.89 -6.71
CA LYS A 208 11.56 -25.13 -6.05
C LYS A 208 12.80 -24.88 -6.94
N ALA A 209 13.24 -25.90 -7.67
CA ALA A 209 14.42 -25.81 -8.54
C ALA A 209 14.25 -24.73 -9.63
N SER A 210 13.08 -24.67 -10.27
CA SER A 210 12.78 -23.67 -11.31
C SER A 210 12.69 -22.26 -10.75
N LEU A 211 12.20 -22.09 -9.52
CA LEU A 211 12.20 -20.79 -8.85
C LEU A 211 13.62 -20.29 -8.58
N CYS A 212 14.56 -21.18 -8.23
CA CYS A 212 15.94 -20.80 -7.97
C CYS A 212 16.64 -20.35 -9.25
N VAL A 213 16.42 -21.07 -10.36
CA VAL A 213 16.91 -20.65 -11.68
C VAL A 213 16.31 -19.29 -12.09
N LEU A 214 15.02 -19.06 -11.81
CA LEU A 214 14.38 -17.76 -12.08
C LEU A 214 15.02 -16.62 -11.28
N VAL A 215 15.33 -16.85 -10.00
CA VAL A 215 16.03 -15.89 -9.14
C VAL A 215 17.43 -15.58 -9.70
N GLU A 216 18.21 -16.60 -10.05
CA GLU A 216 19.55 -16.44 -10.64
C GLU A 216 19.48 -15.63 -11.95
N GLU A 217 18.49 -15.88 -12.78
CA GLU A 217 18.32 -15.17 -14.05
C GLU A 217 17.93 -13.70 -13.84
N TYR A 218 17.06 -13.40 -12.86
CA TYR A 218 16.78 -12.03 -12.47
C TYR A 218 18.03 -11.29 -11.98
N VAL A 219 18.91 -11.97 -11.22
CA VAL A 219 20.17 -11.39 -10.76
C VAL A 219 21.11 -11.10 -11.92
N LYS A 220 21.27 -12.03 -12.87
CA LYS A 220 22.08 -11.82 -14.08
C LYS A 220 21.60 -10.62 -14.89
N GLN A 221 20.29 -10.41 -14.97
CA GLN A 221 19.67 -9.28 -15.66
C GLN A 221 19.58 -7.99 -14.81
N LYS A 222 20.18 -7.96 -13.61
CA LYS A 222 20.18 -6.83 -12.66
C LYS A 222 18.78 -6.43 -12.16
N LEU A 223 17.83 -7.38 -12.13
CA LEU A 223 16.45 -7.21 -11.67
C LEU A 223 16.31 -7.56 -10.17
N PHE A 224 17.10 -6.91 -9.32
CA PHE A 224 17.22 -7.26 -7.89
C PHE A 224 15.90 -7.19 -7.09
N ASN A 225 15.02 -6.23 -7.41
CA ASN A 225 13.73 -6.11 -6.72
C ASN A 225 12.83 -7.32 -6.98
N LEU A 226 12.76 -7.80 -8.23
CA LEU A 226 11.98 -8.97 -8.59
C LEU A 226 12.55 -10.24 -7.96
N ALA A 227 13.89 -10.38 -7.96
CA ALA A 227 14.57 -11.48 -7.30
C ALA A 227 14.25 -11.51 -5.79
N PHE A 228 14.34 -10.37 -5.11
CA PHE A 228 14.03 -10.26 -3.68
C PHE A 228 12.57 -10.60 -3.36
N ASP A 229 11.62 -10.03 -4.12
CA ASP A 229 10.20 -10.27 -3.90
C ASP A 229 9.83 -11.74 -4.14
N LEU A 230 10.50 -12.41 -5.08
CA LEU A 230 10.33 -13.83 -5.34
C LEU A 230 10.92 -14.69 -4.21
N ILE A 231 12.16 -14.41 -3.76
CA ILE A 231 12.79 -15.09 -2.61
C ILE A 231 11.89 -15.03 -1.37
N LYS A 232 11.31 -13.84 -1.12
CA LYS A 232 10.43 -13.60 0.03
C LYS A 232 9.11 -14.36 -0.07
N ARG A 233 8.46 -14.35 -1.24
CA ARG A 233 7.15 -15.02 -1.45
C ARG A 233 7.29 -16.55 -1.46
N SER A 234 8.40 -17.07 -1.97
CA SER A 234 8.62 -18.50 -2.16
C SER A 234 9.48 -19.16 -1.08
N ASN A 235 9.76 -18.47 0.03
CA ASN A 235 10.55 -18.97 1.16
C ASN A 235 11.96 -19.49 0.78
N LEU A 236 12.63 -18.89 -0.21
CA LEU A 236 13.96 -19.32 -0.70
C LEU A 236 15.14 -18.67 0.03
N ARG A 237 14.94 -18.23 1.28
CA ARG A 237 15.95 -17.44 2.02
C ARG A 237 17.25 -18.20 2.26
N GLN A 238 17.17 -19.51 2.49
CA GLN A 238 18.35 -20.35 2.73
C GLN A 238 19.20 -20.56 1.47
N GLU A 239 18.59 -20.47 0.28
CA GLU A 239 19.31 -20.69 -0.99
C GLU A 239 20.00 -19.42 -1.49
N PHE A 240 19.51 -18.24 -1.09
CA PHE A 240 20.08 -16.94 -1.49
C PHE A 240 20.29 -16.00 -0.29
N PRO A 241 21.12 -16.37 0.70
CA PRO A 241 21.32 -15.57 1.92
C PRO A 241 21.97 -14.21 1.62
N GLU A 242 22.96 -14.17 0.74
CA GLU A 242 23.71 -12.94 0.40
C GLU A 242 22.84 -11.91 -0.33
N LEU A 243 22.06 -12.34 -1.33
CA LEU A 243 21.14 -11.45 -2.06
C LEU A 243 20.04 -10.90 -1.16
N TYR A 244 19.54 -11.73 -0.24
CA TYR A 244 18.55 -11.31 0.74
C TYR A 244 19.14 -10.27 1.71
N HIS A 245 20.42 -10.41 2.09
CA HIS A 245 21.13 -9.45 2.92
C HIS A 245 21.38 -8.12 2.19
N GLN A 246 21.96 -8.15 0.99
CA GLN A 246 22.27 -6.96 0.17
C GLN A 246 21.02 -6.12 -0.14
N SER A 247 19.89 -6.77 -0.39
CA SER A 247 18.62 -6.06 -0.61
C SER A 247 18.12 -5.36 0.65
N LYS A 248 18.28 -5.99 1.82
CA LYS A 248 17.96 -5.35 3.10
C LYS A 248 18.88 -4.18 3.38
N GLU A 249 20.20 -4.30 3.19
CA GLU A 249 21.15 -3.19 3.33
C GLU A 249 20.76 -2.01 2.43
N SER A 250 20.48 -2.28 1.14
CA SER A 250 20.03 -1.25 0.19
C SER A 250 18.72 -0.57 0.64
N SER A 251 17.81 -1.33 1.25
CA SER A 251 16.58 -0.80 1.83
C SER A 251 16.85 0.04 3.08
N LEU A 252 17.80 -0.36 3.94
CA LEU A 252 18.18 0.36 5.15
C LEU A 252 18.89 1.67 4.82
N LYS A 253 19.83 1.64 3.87
CA LYS A 253 20.52 2.83 3.35
C LYS A 253 19.54 3.90 2.88
N LYS A 254 18.53 3.51 2.09
CA LYS A 254 17.46 4.45 1.65
C LYS A 254 16.62 5.04 2.78
N LEU A 255 16.46 4.33 3.89
CA LEU A 255 15.74 4.83 5.07
C LEU A 255 16.62 5.78 5.88
N ALA A 256 17.89 5.42 6.06
CA ALA A 256 18.91 6.25 6.72
C ALA A 256 19.14 7.57 5.98
N GLU A 257 19.29 7.54 4.65
CA GLU A 257 19.40 8.75 3.80
C GLU A 257 18.19 9.69 3.93
N LYS A 258 17.02 9.16 4.31
CA LYS A 258 15.80 9.94 4.55
C LYS A 258 15.65 10.40 6.00
N GLY A 259 16.58 10.04 6.89
CA GLY A 259 16.53 10.32 8.33
C GLY A 259 15.48 9.51 9.09
N VAL A 260 15.03 8.37 8.55
CA VAL A 260 13.96 7.54 9.15
C VAL A 260 14.57 6.37 9.93
N TRP A 261 15.30 6.69 11.00
CA TRP A 261 16.18 5.73 11.67
C TRP A 261 15.44 4.66 12.46
N GLU A 262 14.39 5.00 13.19
CA GLU A 262 13.60 4.06 13.99
C GLU A 262 12.93 2.99 13.11
N VAL A 263 12.53 3.37 11.88
CA VAL A 263 11.99 2.41 10.89
C VAL A 263 13.09 1.51 10.35
N ALA A 264 14.27 2.07 10.09
CA ALA A 264 15.41 1.31 9.62
C ALA A 264 15.79 0.26 10.68
N GLU A 265 15.87 0.67 11.94
CA GLU A 265 16.11 -0.21 13.10
C GLU A 265 15.03 -1.29 13.23
N ALA A 266 13.74 -0.93 13.20
CA ALA A 266 12.63 -1.89 13.24
C ALA A 266 12.67 -2.89 12.07
N ARG A 267 13.18 -2.47 10.91
CA ARG A 267 13.33 -3.32 9.71
C ARG A 267 14.55 -4.24 9.78
N ALA A 268 15.60 -3.85 10.51
CA ALA A 268 16.73 -4.72 10.84
C ALA A 268 16.31 -5.87 11.78
N LYS A 269 15.22 -5.71 12.55
CA LYS A 269 14.67 -6.75 13.46
C LYS A 269 15.69 -7.31 14.45
N GLY A 270 16.66 -6.51 14.88
CA GLY A 270 17.74 -6.94 15.77
C GLY A 270 18.79 -7.86 15.13
N ASP A 271 18.82 -7.97 13.80
CA ASP A 271 19.91 -8.62 13.06
C ASP A 271 21.20 -7.83 13.25
N ARG A 272 22.19 -8.41 13.94
CA ARG A 272 23.40 -7.72 14.39
C ARG A 272 24.16 -7.06 13.23
N GLN A 273 24.31 -7.74 12.10
CA GLN A 273 25.05 -7.20 10.94
C GLN A 273 24.35 -5.98 10.33
N LEU A 274 23.01 -6.02 10.26
CA LEU A 274 22.23 -4.90 9.76
C LEU A 274 22.21 -3.71 10.73
N ILE A 275 22.25 -3.96 12.04
CA ILE A 275 22.39 -2.90 13.04
C ILE A 275 23.79 -2.28 12.97
N GLU A 276 24.87 -3.08 12.87
CA GLU A 276 26.24 -2.58 12.67
C GLU A 276 26.33 -1.73 11.39
N TYR A 277 25.66 -2.14 10.31
CA TYR A 277 25.54 -1.32 9.09
C TYR A 277 24.78 -0.02 9.30
N LEU A 278 23.71 0.00 10.11
CA LEU A 278 23.01 1.24 10.48
C LEU A 278 23.90 2.17 11.32
N VAL A 279 24.70 1.63 12.23
CA VAL A 279 25.67 2.40 13.01
C VAL A 279 26.71 3.02 12.08
N TYR A 280 27.23 2.25 11.13
CA TYR A 280 28.14 2.75 10.09
C TYR A 280 27.52 3.89 9.28
N LEU A 281 26.26 3.74 8.83
CA LEU A 281 25.55 4.79 8.10
C LEU A 281 25.33 6.05 8.94
N ALA A 282 25.05 5.90 10.24
CA ALA A 282 24.90 7.03 11.16
C ALA A 282 26.23 7.76 11.37
N LEU A 283 27.34 7.01 11.47
CA LEU A 283 28.70 7.55 11.57
C LEU A 283 29.09 8.31 10.30
N GLU A 284 28.88 7.72 9.11
CA GLU A 284 29.13 8.40 7.83
C GLU A 284 28.31 9.69 7.67
N ALA A 285 27.08 9.70 8.19
CA ALA A 285 26.20 10.85 8.15
C ALA A 285 26.46 11.88 9.27
N GLY A 286 27.38 11.60 10.19
CA GLY A 286 27.74 12.51 11.29
C GLY A 286 26.75 12.55 12.47
N TYR A 287 25.85 11.56 12.60
CA TYR A 287 24.89 11.47 13.70
C TYR A 287 25.46 10.73 14.91
N CYS A 288 26.41 11.35 15.61
CA CYS A 288 27.13 10.77 16.75
C CYS A 288 26.19 10.30 17.87
N GLU A 289 25.12 11.04 18.16
CA GLU A 289 24.13 10.67 19.17
C GLU A 289 23.37 9.39 18.79
N LYS A 290 23.16 9.16 17.49
CA LYS A 290 22.48 7.95 17.02
C LYS A 290 23.43 6.75 16.99
N VAL A 291 24.72 6.98 16.73
CA VAL A 291 25.77 5.97 16.90
C VAL A 291 25.80 5.48 18.34
N GLU A 292 25.89 6.40 19.31
CA GLU A 292 25.89 6.07 20.75
C GLU A 292 24.62 5.29 21.14
N GLU A 293 23.45 5.80 20.78
CA GLU A 293 22.16 5.18 21.10
C GLU A 293 22.05 3.74 20.58
N LEU A 294 22.43 3.51 19.31
CA LEU A 294 22.38 2.18 18.71
C LEU A 294 23.44 1.24 19.29
N SER A 295 24.66 1.75 19.54
CA SER A 295 25.74 0.98 20.14
C SER A 295 25.40 0.52 21.56
N GLU A 296 24.82 1.40 22.38
CA GLU A 296 24.39 1.06 23.74
C GLU A 296 23.21 0.08 23.73
N ARG A 297 22.16 0.38 22.94
CA ARG A 297 20.94 -0.44 22.89
C ARG A 297 21.19 -1.88 22.46
N TYR A 298 22.16 -2.09 21.56
CA TYR A 298 22.49 -3.40 21.01
C TYR A 298 23.82 -3.98 21.49
N CYS A 299 24.46 -3.34 22.48
CA CYS A 299 25.76 -3.76 23.04
C CYS A 299 26.82 -4.01 21.95
N LEU A 300 27.02 -3.01 21.07
CA LEU A 300 28.00 -3.07 19.98
C LEU A 300 29.32 -2.43 20.42
N GLU A 301 30.38 -3.24 20.48
CA GLU A 301 31.73 -2.82 20.81
C GLU A 301 32.49 -2.37 19.54
N GLY A 302 33.32 -1.32 19.64
CA GLY A 302 34.23 -0.89 18.56
C GLY A 302 33.89 0.44 17.86
N PHE A 303 32.66 0.93 17.96
CA PHE A 303 32.23 2.19 17.32
C PHE A 303 32.38 3.44 18.22
N LEU A 304 32.55 3.26 19.53
CA LEU A 304 32.60 4.35 20.51
C LEU A 304 33.98 5.03 20.63
N ASN A 305 35.05 4.41 20.11
CA ASN A 305 36.41 4.95 20.15
C ASN A 305 36.71 6.01 19.07
N PHE A 306 35.73 6.36 18.22
CA PHE A 306 35.91 7.36 17.15
C PHE A 306 35.85 8.82 17.63
N LYS A 307 35.59 9.07 18.93
CA LYS A 307 35.67 10.43 19.51
C LYS A 307 37.09 11.00 19.53
N ASP A 308 38.13 10.15 19.51
CA ASP A 308 39.53 10.55 19.69
C ASP A 308 40.36 10.58 18.39
N THR A 309 39.87 10.05 17.28
CA THR A 309 40.56 10.15 15.99
C THR A 309 40.07 11.38 15.24
N GLY A 310 40.79 12.48 15.40
CA GLY A 310 40.61 13.75 14.68
C GLY A 310 40.86 13.63 13.17
N THR A 311 40.04 12.82 12.50
CA THR A 311 39.90 12.82 11.05
C THR A 311 38.80 13.80 10.66
N ASP A 312 39.12 14.71 9.73
CA ASP A 312 38.27 15.65 8.99
C ASP A 312 37.14 14.95 8.20
N LEU A 313 36.37 14.06 8.84
CA LEU A 313 35.06 13.65 8.33
C LEU A 313 34.16 14.87 8.47
N LEU A 314 33.92 15.54 7.34
CA LEU A 314 32.97 16.64 7.14
C LEU A 314 31.93 16.66 8.27
N GLN A 315 32.20 17.41 9.34
CA GLN A 315 31.25 17.55 10.43
C GLN A 315 30.06 18.31 9.84
N HIS A 316 29.04 17.57 9.43
CA HIS A 316 27.71 18.11 9.18
C HIS A 316 27.19 18.61 10.52
N ARG A 317 27.63 19.80 10.90
CA ARG A 317 27.16 20.52 12.07
C ARG A 317 25.69 20.83 11.83
N HIS A 318 24.86 20.50 12.81
CA HIS A 318 23.46 20.86 12.83
C HIS A 318 23.26 22.08 13.72
N LEU A 319 22.21 22.84 13.42
CA LEU A 319 21.79 23.99 14.20
C LEU A 319 21.46 23.56 15.63
N ASN A 320 21.82 24.39 16.62
CA ASN A 320 21.43 24.16 18.02
C ASN A 320 20.72 25.38 18.62
N LEU A 321 20.03 25.17 19.74
CA LEU A 321 19.19 26.20 20.38
C LEU A 321 20.00 27.44 20.81
N ARG A 322 21.29 27.28 21.15
CA ARG A 322 22.16 28.39 21.55
C ARG A 322 22.50 29.31 20.38
N GLU A 323 22.69 28.77 19.19
CA GLU A 323 22.89 29.56 17.96
C GLU A 323 21.67 30.39 17.60
N LEU A 324 20.47 29.90 17.95
CA LEU A 324 19.23 30.65 17.84
C LEU A 324 18.97 31.61 19.01
N SER A 325 19.89 31.73 19.97
CA SER A 325 19.69 32.57 21.17
C SER A 325 18.42 32.22 21.97
N ILE A 326 18.01 30.95 21.94
CA ILE A 326 16.92 30.46 22.79
C ILE A 326 17.44 30.37 24.23
N GLU A 327 16.75 31.09 25.12
CA GLU A 327 17.05 31.19 26.54
C GLU A 327 16.58 29.93 27.28
N ASP A 328 15.33 29.51 27.03
CA ASP A 328 14.67 28.44 27.77
C ASP A 328 13.73 27.59 26.91
N VAL A 329 13.63 26.30 27.25
CA VAL A 329 12.62 25.36 26.74
C VAL A 329 11.79 24.85 27.90
N PHE A 330 10.47 25.03 27.85
CA PHE A 330 9.54 24.64 28.89
C PHE A 330 8.69 23.46 28.44
N TRP A 331 8.68 22.40 29.25
CA TRP A 331 7.70 21.32 29.13
C TRP A 331 6.40 21.73 29.82
N VAL A 332 5.28 21.64 29.09
CA VAL A 332 3.97 22.09 29.55
C VAL A 332 3.02 20.91 29.57
N ASP A 333 2.76 20.39 30.76
CA ASP A 333 1.94 19.20 30.96
C ASP A 333 0.99 19.31 32.16
N GLU A 334 0.88 20.50 32.74
CA GLU A 334 -0.02 20.83 33.85
C GLU A 334 -0.80 22.12 33.57
N VAL A 335 -1.91 22.32 34.27
CA VAL A 335 -2.80 23.46 34.04
C VAL A 335 -2.13 24.80 34.33
N ASP A 336 -1.31 24.89 35.37
CA ASP A 336 -0.67 26.15 35.75
C ASP A 336 0.46 26.51 34.77
N SER A 337 1.29 25.54 34.38
CA SER A 337 2.31 25.74 33.34
C SER A 337 1.69 26.08 31.97
N LEU A 338 0.52 25.51 31.65
CA LEU A 338 -0.25 25.86 30.45
C LEU A 338 -0.72 27.32 30.47
N ARG A 339 -1.23 27.80 31.61
CA ARG A 339 -1.66 29.19 31.77
C ARG A 339 -0.50 30.16 31.66
N ASP A 340 0.63 29.84 32.30
CA ASP A 340 1.85 30.65 32.25
C ASP A 340 2.41 30.74 30.84
N ALA A 341 2.46 29.61 30.13
CA ALA A 341 2.89 29.55 28.73
C ALA A 341 2.01 30.43 27.84
N VAL A 342 0.68 30.31 27.97
CA VAL A 342 -0.27 31.11 27.17
C VAL A 342 -0.20 32.60 27.53
N TYR A 343 -0.05 32.94 28.81
CA TYR A 343 0.11 34.33 29.23
C TYR A 343 1.32 34.98 28.55
N TYR A 344 2.46 34.28 28.51
CA TYR A 344 3.65 34.74 27.81
C TYR A 344 3.43 34.84 26.30
N LEU A 345 2.90 33.79 25.67
CA LEU A 345 2.71 33.71 24.21
C LEU A 345 1.74 34.78 23.68
N LYS A 346 0.75 35.19 24.47
CA LYS A 346 -0.16 36.30 24.12
C LYS A 346 0.56 37.65 23.98
N GLY A 347 1.70 37.81 24.65
CA GLY A 347 2.55 38.99 24.51
C GLY A 347 3.39 39.00 23.23
N CYS A 348 3.55 37.84 22.56
CA CYS A 348 4.35 37.72 21.35
C CYS A 348 3.59 38.21 20.11
N LYS A 349 4.31 38.77 19.14
CA LYS A 349 3.74 39.17 17.83
C LYS A 349 3.88 38.10 16.76
N VAL A 350 4.93 37.29 16.86
CA VAL A 350 5.26 36.23 15.92
C VAL A 350 5.67 35.01 16.74
N VAL A 351 5.14 33.85 16.38
CA VAL A 351 5.49 32.57 16.98
C VAL A 351 5.66 31.50 15.89
N GLY A 352 6.59 30.57 16.08
CA GLY A 352 6.71 29.35 15.29
C GLY A 352 5.88 28.23 15.92
N VAL A 353 5.25 27.41 15.10
CA VAL A 353 4.41 26.29 15.55
C VAL A 353 4.76 25.04 14.75
N ASP A 354 4.89 23.93 15.45
CA ASP A 354 5.07 22.61 14.87
C ASP A 354 4.33 21.55 15.72
N CYS A 355 4.21 20.32 15.21
CA CYS A 355 3.58 19.21 15.90
C CYS A 355 4.31 17.90 15.65
N GLU A 356 4.29 17.01 16.64
CA GLU A 356 4.93 15.69 16.51
C GLU A 356 4.01 14.56 16.96
N TRP A 357 4.09 13.44 16.25
CA TRP A 357 3.31 12.23 16.52
C TRP A 357 4.09 10.97 16.19
N LYS A 358 3.81 9.90 16.92
CA LYS A 358 4.41 8.60 16.63
C LYS A 358 4.00 8.12 15.23
N PRO A 359 4.95 7.79 14.34
CA PRO A 359 4.58 7.28 13.03
C PRO A 359 3.91 5.90 13.11
N ASN A 360 2.84 5.70 12.34
CA ASN A 360 2.19 4.40 12.20
C ASN A 360 2.48 3.78 10.82
N TYR A 361 3.20 2.67 10.81
CA TYR A 361 3.58 1.95 9.58
C TYR A 361 2.74 0.68 9.32
N GLU A 362 1.77 0.38 10.19
CA GLU A 362 0.90 -0.77 10.03
C GLU A 362 -0.30 -0.44 9.13
N LYS A 363 -0.36 -1.11 7.97
CA LYS A 363 -1.47 -0.94 7.02
C LYS A 363 -2.81 -1.30 7.69
N GLY A 364 -3.73 -0.35 7.72
CA GLY A 364 -5.11 -0.55 8.20
C GLY A 364 -5.35 -0.18 9.67
N LYS A 365 -4.32 0.23 10.42
CA LYS A 365 -4.52 0.87 11.74
C LYS A 365 -4.79 2.37 11.59
N ALA A 366 -5.52 2.92 12.55
CA ALA A 366 -5.76 4.37 12.63
C ALA A 366 -4.43 5.13 12.81
N PRO A 367 -4.30 6.35 12.24
CA PRO A 367 -3.12 7.18 12.47
C PRO A 367 -2.97 7.51 13.97
N SER A 368 -1.73 7.65 14.44
CA SER A 368 -1.45 8.04 15.82
C SER A 368 -1.91 9.47 16.07
N LYS A 369 -2.26 9.78 17.32
CA LYS A 369 -2.64 11.14 17.70
C LYS A 369 -1.41 12.06 17.74
N VAL A 370 -1.63 13.36 17.52
CA VAL A 370 -0.62 14.39 17.81
C VAL A 370 -0.22 14.30 19.27
N SER A 371 1.05 14.01 19.53
CA SER A 371 1.56 13.71 20.87
C SER A 371 2.03 14.97 21.59
N ILE A 372 2.65 15.88 20.86
CA ILE A 372 3.09 17.19 21.38
C ILE A 372 2.86 18.28 20.32
N MET A 373 2.70 19.52 20.79
CA MET A 373 2.74 20.73 19.97
C MET A 373 3.81 21.65 20.52
N GLN A 374 4.63 22.24 19.65
CA GLN A 374 5.65 23.21 20.04
C GLN A 374 5.21 24.60 19.61
N ILE A 375 5.35 25.59 20.50
CA ILE A 375 5.17 26.99 20.17
C ILE A 375 6.41 27.77 20.61
N ALA A 376 7.12 28.35 19.65
CA ALA A 376 8.34 29.08 19.87
C ALA A 376 8.14 30.58 19.67
N SER A 377 8.64 31.37 20.62
CA SER A 377 8.92 32.79 20.43
C SER A 377 10.38 32.96 19.98
N GLU A 378 10.85 34.21 19.89
CA GLU A 378 12.27 34.52 19.64
C GLU A 378 13.23 33.94 20.68
N LYS A 379 12.78 33.81 21.93
CA LYS A 379 13.67 33.50 23.07
C LYS A 379 13.30 32.25 23.84
N LYS A 380 12.03 31.83 23.75
CA LYS A 380 11.47 30.76 24.58
C LYS A 380 10.65 29.82 23.74
N VAL A 381 10.77 28.53 24.02
CA VAL A 381 9.96 27.48 23.40
C VAL A 381 9.13 26.77 24.46
N TYR A 382 7.86 26.55 24.16
CA TYR A 382 6.94 25.78 24.98
C TYR A 382 6.56 24.51 24.23
N ILE A 383 6.73 23.36 24.86
CA ILE A 383 6.35 22.05 24.32
C ILE A 383 5.17 21.55 25.14
N PHE A 384 3.99 21.54 24.53
CA PHE A 384 2.73 21.13 25.14
C PHE A 384 2.54 19.62 25.00
N ASP A 385 2.43 18.92 26.13
CA ASP A 385 2.04 17.51 26.17
C ASP A 385 0.54 17.38 25.89
N LEU A 386 0.18 17.29 24.61
CA LEU A 386 -1.23 17.23 24.21
C LEU A 386 -1.93 15.95 24.70
N ILE A 387 -1.20 14.85 24.89
CA ILE A 387 -1.77 13.60 25.41
C ILE A 387 -2.24 13.83 26.84
N LYS A 388 -1.33 14.24 27.73
CA LYS A 388 -1.63 14.44 29.15
C LYS A 388 -2.64 15.58 29.35
N LEU A 389 -2.43 16.73 28.71
CA LEU A 389 -3.32 17.90 28.89
C LEU A 389 -4.75 17.64 28.39
N TYR A 390 -4.91 16.86 27.32
CA TYR A 390 -6.23 16.49 26.81
C TYR A 390 -6.96 15.53 27.76
N ASP A 391 -6.24 14.57 28.34
CA ASP A 391 -6.84 13.61 29.28
C ASP A 391 -7.16 14.27 30.63
N ASP A 392 -6.28 15.15 31.13
CA ASP A 392 -6.41 15.76 32.46
C ASP A 392 -7.33 16.99 32.48
N ALA A 393 -7.24 17.87 31.48
CA ALA A 393 -7.91 19.18 31.51
C ALA A 393 -8.33 19.69 30.11
N PRO A 394 -9.16 18.94 29.36
CA PRO A 394 -9.46 19.22 27.95
C PRO A 394 -10.11 20.60 27.72
N ALA A 395 -11.03 21.01 28.61
CA ALA A 395 -11.70 22.31 28.49
C ALA A 395 -10.74 23.49 28.71
N VAL A 396 -9.78 23.34 29.64
CA VAL A 396 -8.78 24.38 29.90
C VAL A 396 -7.77 24.43 28.76
N LEU A 397 -7.32 23.26 28.27
CA LEU A 397 -6.47 23.16 27.08
C LEU A 397 -7.10 23.89 25.88
N ASP A 398 -8.37 23.60 25.59
CA ASP A 398 -9.10 24.20 24.47
C ASP A 398 -9.16 25.73 24.59
N GLN A 399 -9.58 26.23 25.76
CA GLN A 399 -9.67 27.67 26.03
C GLN A 399 -8.29 28.36 25.96
N CYS A 400 -7.25 27.70 26.47
CA CYS A 400 -5.90 28.26 26.52
C CYS A 400 -5.26 28.34 25.11
N LEU A 401 -5.29 27.25 24.35
CA LEU A 401 -4.71 27.24 23.00
C LEU A 401 -5.51 28.12 22.03
N ALA A 402 -6.83 28.21 22.16
CA ALA A 402 -7.64 29.12 21.35
C ALA A 402 -7.16 30.58 21.46
N GLN A 403 -6.72 31.03 22.65
CA GLN A 403 -6.21 32.39 22.85
C GLN A 403 -4.92 32.70 22.08
N VAL A 404 -4.18 31.68 21.62
CA VAL A 404 -2.96 31.85 20.83
C VAL A 404 -3.24 31.55 19.35
N LEU A 405 -3.81 30.38 19.07
CA LEU A 405 -4.00 29.87 17.71
C LEU A 405 -5.04 30.69 16.93
N GLN A 406 -6.09 31.18 17.60
CA GLN A 406 -7.16 32.00 17.01
C GLN A 406 -6.97 33.50 17.29
N SER A 407 -5.78 33.93 17.73
CA SER A 407 -5.51 35.34 17.91
C SER A 407 -5.13 36.00 16.59
N PRO A 408 -5.86 37.02 16.11
CA PRO A 408 -5.45 37.81 14.96
C PRO A 408 -4.28 38.76 15.29
N GLY A 409 -3.89 38.87 16.56
CA GLY A 409 -2.75 39.70 16.99
C GLY A 409 -1.40 38.99 16.97
N ILE A 410 -1.39 37.68 16.69
CA ILE A 410 -0.20 36.82 16.72
C ILE A 410 -0.07 36.12 15.36
N LEU A 411 1.02 36.39 14.65
CA LEU A 411 1.39 35.66 13.44
C LEU A 411 1.95 34.28 13.83
N LYS A 412 1.30 33.22 13.36
CA LYS A 412 1.80 31.84 13.51
C LYS A 412 2.56 31.47 12.25
N LEU A 413 3.79 31.01 12.42
CA LEU A 413 4.63 30.48 11.36
C LEU A 413 4.62 28.96 11.46
N GLY A 414 4.35 28.28 10.35
CA GLY A 414 4.48 26.82 10.26
C GLY A 414 5.22 26.44 8.98
N TYR A 415 5.56 25.16 8.81
CA TYR A 415 6.16 24.65 7.58
C TYR A 415 5.42 23.42 7.10
N ASN A 416 4.74 23.51 5.95
CA ASN A 416 3.79 22.48 5.50
C ASN A 416 2.71 22.16 6.54
N PHE A 417 2.28 23.20 7.27
CA PHE A 417 1.48 23.11 8.49
C PHE A 417 0.04 22.62 8.24
N GLN A 418 -0.38 22.59 6.98
CA GLN A 418 -1.66 21.99 6.60
C GLN A 418 -1.71 20.47 6.90
N CYS A 419 -0.56 19.80 6.99
CA CYS A 419 -0.50 18.42 7.47
C CYS A 419 -0.85 18.35 8.96
N ASP A 420 -0.26 19.21 9.75
CA ASP A 420 -0.42 19.31 11.21
C ASP A 420 -1.86 19.66 11.60
N VAL A 421 -2.46 20.65 10.93
CA VAL A 421 -3.88 21.03 11.15
C VAL A 421 -4.81 19.83 10.93
N ARG A 422 -4.59 19.04 9.87
CA ARG A 422 -5.40 17.84 9.61
C ARG A 422 -5.19 16.79 10.69
N GLN A 423 -3.93 16.55 11.08
CA GLN A 423 -3.61 15.56 12.11
C GLN A 423 -4.18 15.97 13.48
N LEU A 424 -4.16 17.26 13.84
CA LEU A 424 -4.78 17.80 15.05
C LEU A 424 -6.31 17.61 15.03
N ALA A 425 -6.97 17.92 13.92
CA ALA A 425 -8.42 17.73 13.77
C ALA A 425 -8.83 16.26 13.86
N GLU A 426 -8.03 15.33 13.29
CA GLU A 426 -8.26 13.89 13.44
C GLU A 426 -8.00 13.39 14.87
N SER A 427 -7.02 13.97 15.56
CA SER A 427 -6.63 13.57 16.92
C SER A 427 -7.60 14.06 17.99
N TYR A 428 -8.09 15.28 17.83
CA TYR A 428 -8.78 16.08 18.85
C TYR A 428 -9.98 16.86 18.29
N GLY A 429 -10.73 16.30 17.33
CA GLY A 429 -11.81 17.00 16.61
C GLY A 429 -12.96 17.57 17.44
N GLY A 430 -13.02 17.29 18.75
CA GLY A 430 -13.94 17.96 19.69
C GLY A 430 -13.44 19.30 20.23
N MET A 431 -12.18 19.66 19.96
CA MET A 431 -11.55 20.89 20.46
C MET A 431 -11.72 22.04 19.47
N SER A 432 -12.30 23.14 19.95
CA SER A 432 -12.54 24.32 19.14
C SER A 432 -11.25 25.03 18.73
N CYS A 433 -10.19 24.96 19.52
CA CYS A 433 -8.91 25.64 19.30
C CYS A 433 -8.19 25.19 18.02
N PHE A 434 -8.47 23.98 17.52
CA PHE A 434 -7.86 23.44 16.30
C PHE A 434 -8.73 23.60 15.05
N ASN A 435 -9.94 24.16 15.17
CA ASN A 435 -10.83 24.37 14.03
C ASN A 435 -10.40 25.54 13.14
N CYS A 436 -9.65 26.48 13.69
CA CYS A 436 -9.23 27.69 13.00
C CYS A 436 -7.88 28.17 13.51
N PHE A 437 -7.04 28.65 12.60
CA PHE A 437 -5.76 29.27 12.87
C PHE A 437 -5.73 30.63 12.17
N ASP A 438 -6.01 31.69 12.92
CA ASP A 438 -5.96 33.06 12.38
C ASP A 438 -4.52 33.49 12.15
N MET A 439 -4.23 34.38 11.19
CA MET A 439 -2.86 34.87 10.97
C MET A 439 -1.80 33.75 10.89
N LEU A 440 -2.10 32.66 10.18
CA LEU A 440 -1.17 31.56 9.91
C LEU A 440 -0.45 31.81 8.58
N LEU A 441 0.88 31.81 8.62
CA LEU A 441 1.75 31.84 7.44
C LEU A 441 2.53 30.53 7.34
N ASP A 442 2.24 29.77 6.30
CA ASP A 442 3.05 28.59 5.96
C ASP A 442 4.30 29.05 5.19
N ILE A 443 5.46 28.95 5.84
CA ILE A 443 6.76 29.36 5.31
C ILE A 443 7.08 28.60 4.02
N GLN A 444 6.64 27.35 3.87
CA GLN A 444 6.86 26.59 2.64
C GLN A 444 6.21 27.26 1.42
N ASN A 445 5.07 27.92 1.59
CA ASN A 445 4.39 28.60 0.48
C ASN A 445 5.08 29.90 0.07
N VAL A 446 5.85 30.51 0.99
CA VAL A 446 6.67 31.69 0.72
C VAL A 446 7.91 31.30 -0.08
N PHE A 447 8.57 30.21 0.33
CA PHE A 447 9.78 29.71 -0.31
C PHE A 447 9.44 28.57 -1.28
N LYS A 448 9.32 28.89 -2.58
CA LYS A 448 8.98 27.95 -3.67
C LYS A 448 10.01 26.82 -3.93
N GLU A 449 10.87 26.50 -2.98
CA GLU A 449 11.89 25.45 -3.11
C GLU A 449 11.49 24.17 -2.38
N PRO A 450 11.24 23.07 -3.11
CA PRO A 450 10.79 21.82 -2.52
C PRO A 450 11.92 20.93 -1.99
N LYS A 451 13.19 21.31 -2.15
CA LYS A 451 14.33 20.43 -1.86
C LYS A 451 14.80 20.61 -0.41
N GLY A 452 14.83 19.51 0.35
CA GLY A 452 15.46 19.44 1.67
C GLY A 452 14.54 19.67 2.88
N GLY A 453 13.30 20.15 2.67
CA GLY A 453 12.34 20.44 3.74
C GLY A 453 12.77 21.64 4.60
N LEU A 454 12.25 21.74 5.82
CA LEU A 454 12.59 22.82 6.77
C LEU A 454 14.10 22.89 7.04
N SER A 455 14.76 21.74 7.18
CA SER A 455 16.22 21.65 7.35
C SER A 455 17.00 22.24 6.16
N GLY A 456 16.57 21.96 4.92
CA GLY A 456 17.21 22.56 3.73
C GLY A 456 16.95 24.07 3.61
N LEU A 457 15.77 24.53 4.04
CA LEU A 457 15.48 25.95 4.12
C LEU A 457 16.33 26.66 5.19
N ALA A 458 16.49 26.05 6.35
CA ALA A 458 17.36 26.54 7.42
C ALA A 458 18.82 26.60 6.95
N GLU A 459 19.31 25.57 6.25
CA GLU A 459 20.65 25.58 5.67
C GLU A 459 20.84 26.74 4.69
N LYS A 460 19.85 27.00 3.84
CA LYS A 460 19.91 28.07 2.85
C LYS A 460 19.90 29.47 3.47
N ILE A 461 19.09 29.69 4.51
CA ILE A 461 18.86 31.02 5.08
C ILE A 461 19.82 31.31 6.24
N LEU A 462 20.02 30.32 7.12
CA LEU A 462 20.83 30.45 8.35
C LEU A 462 22.23 29.84 8.20
N GLY A 463 22.53 29.22 7.05
CA GLY A 463 23.83 28.60 6.76
C GLY A 463 24.04 27.23 7.40
N THR A 464 23.07 26.70 8.15
CA THR A 464 23.17 25.40 8.83
C THR A 464 21.81 24.71 8.90
N GLY A 465 21.77 23.41 8.57
CA GLY A 465 20.55 22.60 8.56
C GLY A 465 20.16 22.06 9.93
N LEU A 466 18.93 21.56 10.03
CA LEU A 466 18.42 20.88 11.23
C LEU A 466 18.78 19.40 11.24
N ASN A 467 19.03 18.85 12.43
CA ASN A 467 19.20 17.41 12.66
C ASN A 467 17.87 16.69 12.39
N LYS A 468 17.88 15.59 11.61
CA LYS A 468 16.69 14.85 11.21
C LYS A 468 16.46 13.56 12.00
N THR A 469 17.28 13.25 12.99
CA THR A 469 17.28 11.92 13.65
C THR A 469 16.01 11.61 14.44
N ARG A 470 15.23 12.60 14.86
CA ARG A 470 14.02 12.39 15.69
C ARG A 470 12.70 12.56 14.96
N ARG A 471 12.71 12.90 13.67
CA ARG A 471 11.50 13.13 12.85
C ARG A 471 10.48 11.98 12.89
N ASN A 472 10.94 10.75 13.10
CA ASN A 472 10.08 9.56 13.13
C ASN A 472 10.17 8.82 14.48
N SER A 473 10.51 9.55 15.54
CA SER A 473 10.65 8.99 16.88
C SER A 473 9.30 8.56 17.48
N ASN A 474 9.35 7.78 18.57
CA ASN A 474 8.17 7.46 19.35
C ASN A 474 7.79 8.64 20.24
N TRP A 475 7.04 9.60 19.70
CA TRP A 475 6.61 10.81 20.40
C TRP A 475 5.53 10.60 21.48
N GLU A 476 4.98 9.38 21.57
CA GLU A 476 4.10 8.96 22.68
C GLU A 476 4.89 8.55 23.93
N GLN A 477 6.21 8.37 23.84
CA GLN A 477 7.04 7.98 24.97
C GLN A 477 7.02 9.05 26.07
N ARG A 478 6.92 8.62 27.34
CA ARG A 478 7.09 9.51 28.51
C ARG A 478 8.04 8.88 29.53
N PRO A 479 9.01 9.64 30.08
CA PRO A 479 9.39 11.00 29.65
C PRO A 479 10.02 11.00 28.24
N LEU A 480 9.95 12.13 27.54
CA LEU A 480 10.72 12.34 26.32
C LEU A 480 12.22 12.45 26.66
N THR A 481 13.06 11.98 25.76
CA THR A 481 14.52 12.13 25.89
C THR A 481 14.94 13.59 25.63
N GLN A 482 16.09 14.00 26.16
CA GLN A 482 16.64 15.34 25.93
C GLN A 482 16.79 15.65 24.43
N ASN A 483 17.25 14.68 23.63
CA ASN A 483 17.37 14.83 22.18
C ASN A 483 16.03 15.05 21.48
N GLN A 484 14.94 14.44 21.97
CA GLN A 484 13.59 14.68 21.45
C GLN A 484 13.11 16.10 21.80
N ILE A 485 13.35 16.55 23.03
CA ILE A 485 13.00 17.91 23.48
C ILE A 485 13.73 18.97 22.65
N GLU A 486 15.04 18.79 22.45
CA GLU A 486 15.86 19.73 21.66
C GLU A 486 15.46 19.76 20.19
N TYR A 487 15.23 18.59 19.58
CA TYR A 487 14.72 18.49 18.21
C TYR A 487 13.38 19.22 18.06
N ALA A 488 12.41 18.90 18.93
CA ALA A 488 11.08 19.50 18.91
C ALA A 488 11.15 21.02 19.07
N ALA A 489 12.01 21.50 19.99
CA ALA A 489 12.16 22.92 20.22
C ALA A 489 12.75 23.66 19.00
N LEU A 490 13.73 23.04 18.33
CA LEU A 490 14.38 23.60 17.15
C LEU A 490 13.41 23.73 15.96
N ASP A 491 12.56 22.74 15.71
CA ASP A 491 11.64 22.74 14.56
C ASP A 491 10.63 23.91 14.62
N ALA A 492 10.19 24.30 15.82
CA ALA A 492 9.38 25.52 15.99
C ALA A 492 10.22 26.80 16.02
N ALA A 493 11.36 26.82 16.73
CA ALA A 493 12.18 28.02 16.89
C ALA A 493 12.74 28.53 15.56
N VAL A 494 13.25 27.62 14.71
CA VAL A 494 13.90 27.99 13.45
C VAL A 494 12.98 28.80 12.54
N LEU A 495 11.66 28.58 12.60
CA LEU A 495 10.66 29.30 11.79
C LEU A 495 10.69 30.80 12.08
N VAL A 496 10.80 31.17 13.36
CA VAL A 496 10.88 32.58 13.80
C VAL A 496 12.16 33.23 13.30
N HIS A 497 13.28 32.50 13.33
CA HIS A 497 14.57 33.02 12.86
C HIS A 497 14.64 33.12 11.34
N ILE A 498 14.11 32.15 10.60
CA ILE A 498 13.97 32.21 9.15
C ILE A 498 13.14 33.43 8.73
N PHE A 499 12.03 33.71 9.42
CA PHE A 499 11.15 34.84 9.08
C PHE A 499 11.79 36.21 9.31
N ARG A 500 12.78 36.31 10.19
CA ARG A 500 13.43 37.58 10.58
C ARG A 500 14.68 37.91 9.77
N HIS A 501 15.29 36.90 9.15
CA HIS A 501 16.41 37.07 8.24
C HIS A 501 15.94 37.65 6.91
#